data_AF-A0A831PSC6-F1
#
_entry.id   AF-A0A831PSC6-F1
#
_cell.length_a   1.000
_cell.length_b   1.000
_cell.length_c   1.000
_cell.angle_alpha   90.00
_cell.angle_beta   90.00
_cell.angle_gamma   90.00
#
_symmetry.space_group_name_H-M   'P 1'
#
loop_
_entity.id
_entity.type
_entity.pdbx_description
1 polymer ?
#
loop_
_entity_poly.entity_id
_entity_poly.type
_entity_poly.pdbx_seq_one_letter_code
_entity_poly.pdbx_strand_id
1 'polypeptide(L)'
;FQSVPDVWGIEQVFPIVPLHRLHERPERRCILNDLTCDSDGRIDHYVGRDGVETTLPVHGWRAGEEYLLGIFMVGAYQEILGDMHNLFGDTDSVNVVLNADGSFHLESTHRGDTVDGLLRYVSFTPEVLMEAYRAKVAASDLDEPSRKRFLNALADGLTGYTYLEE
;
A
#
# COMPACT_ATOMS: atom_id res chain seq x y z
N PHE A 1 1.41 10.21 0.56
CA PHE A 1 0.08 10.86 0.48
C PHE A 1 -0.94 10.20 1.41
N GLN A 2 -1.37 8.96 1.14
CA GLN A 2 -2.38 8.27 1.95
C GLN A 2 -1.98 8.04 3.42
N SER A 3 -0.90 7.29 3.70
CA SER A 3 -0.64 6.80 5.07
C SER A 3 0.27 7.70 5.92
N VAL A 4 0.99 8.64 5.29
CA VAL A 4 1.91 9.56 5.97
C VAL A 4 1.88 10.97 5.34
N PRO A 5 0.70 11.63 5.30
CA PRO A 5 0.53 12.92 4.62
C PRO A 5 1.46 14.02 5.16
N ASP A 6 1.72 14.04 6.46
CA ASP A 6 2.57 15.06 7.09
C ASP A 6 4.03 15.02 6.63
N VAL A 7 4.53 13.90 6.09
CA VAL A 7 5.88 13.88 5.47
C VAL A 7 5.92 14.85 4.29
N TRP A 8 4.87 14.83 3.47
CA TRP A 8 4.74 15.70 2.31
C TRP A 8 4.33 17.12 2.70
N GLY A 9 3.36 17.26 3.62
CA GLY A 9 2.77 18.56 3.93
C GLY A 9 3.63 19.48 4.80
N ILE A 10 4.39 18.92 5.75
CA ILE A 10 5.12 19.69 6.76
C ILE A 10 6.51 19.13 7.08
N GLU A 11 7.06 18.27 6.22
CA GLU A 11 8.38 17.64 6.38
C GLU A 11 8.51 16.84 7.70
N GLN A 12 7.41 16.28 8.20
CA GLN A 12 7.42 15.49 9.44
C GLN A 12 8.29 14.23 9.27
N VAL A 13 9.15 13.98 10.26
CA VAL A 13 10.05 12.82 10.24
C VAL A 13 9.49 11.70 11.11
N PHE A 14 9.34 10.50 10.51
CA PHE A 14 8.91 9.29 11.21
C PHE A 14 10.08 8.30 11.35
N PRO A 15 10.19 7.56 12.48
CA PRO A 15 11.10 6.43 12.56
C PRO A 15 10.67 5.32 11.60
N ILE A 16 11.59 4.89 10.73
CA ILE A 16 11.38 3.80 9.78
C ILE A 16 12.46 2.76 10.01
N VAL A 17 12.09 1.50 10.19
CA VAL A 17 13.05 0.39 10.40
C VAL A 17 12.60 -0.90 9.70
N PRO A 18 13.54 -1.77 9.30
CA PRO A 18 13.22 -3.15 8.92
C PRO A 18 12.54 -3.90 10.08
N LEU A 19 11.58 -4.77 9.77
CA LEU A 19 10.87 -5.58 10.79
C LEU A 19 11.51 -6.96 11.03
N HIS A 20 12.54 -7.31 10.25
CA HIS A 20 13.27 -8.57 10.33
C HIS A 20 14.78 -8.30 10.21
N ARG A 21 15.57 -9.36 10.41
CA ARG A 21 17.03 -9.33 10.31
C ARG A 21 17.71 -8.32 11.24
N LEU A 22 17.04 -7.90 12.32
CA LEU A 22 17.51 -6.88 13.27
C LEU A 22 18.84 -7.20 13.99
N HIS A 23 19.30 -8.44 13.91
CA HIS A 23 20.59 -8.90 14.45
C HIS A 23 21.72 -8.88 13.41
N GLU A 24 21.38 -8.67 12.13
CA GLU A 24 22.34 -8.45 11.05
C GLU A 24 22.68 -6.96 10.96
N ARG A 25 23.92 -6.65 10.58
CA ARG A 25 24.31 -5.26 10.33
C ARG A 25 23.79 -4.84 8.95
N PRO A 26 23.09 -3.69 8.82
CA PRO A 26 22.76 -3.12 7.52
C PRO A 26 24.01 -2.79 6.70
N GLU A 27 24.05 -3.23 5.45
CA GLU A 27 25.20 -3.08 4.55
C GLU A 27 24.96 -2.06 3.43
N ARG A 28 23.72 -1.59 3.25
CA ARG A 28 23.33 -0.66 2.20
C ARG A 28 22.62 0.55 2.76
N ARG A 29 22.59 1.60 1.95
CA ARG A 29 21.81 2.82 2.16
C ARG A 29 20.78 2.93 1.04
N CYS A 30 19.54 3.28 1.38
CA CYS A 30 18.48 3.48 0.40
C CYS A 30 17.71 4.78 0.65
N ILE A 31 16.95 5.18 -0.37
CA ILE A 31 15.90 6.20 -0.29
C ILE A 31 14.60 5.46 -0.63
N LEU A 32 13.59 5.61 0.23
CA LEU A 32 12.28 5.05 0.03
C LEU A 32 11.46 5.98 -0.86
N ASN A 33 10.90 5.41 -1.92
CA ASN A 33 9.88 6.04 -2.74
C ASN A 33 8.65 5.13 -2.66
N ASP A 34 7.46 5.73 -2.63
CA ASP A 34 6.22 4.99 -2.69
C ASP A 34 5.89 4.56 -4.14
N LEU A 35 4.71 3.97 -4.32
CA LEU A 35 4.25 3.43 -5.60
C LEU A 35 3.53 4.47 -6.48
N THR A 36 3.46 5.73 -6.03
CA THR A 36 2.82 6.77 -6.82
C THR A 36 3.68 7.16 -8.02
N CYS A 37 3.05 7.80 -9.01
CA CYS A 37 3.76 8.33 -10.17
C CYS A 37 4.34 9.73 -9.92
N ASP A 38 4.12 10.27 -8.72
CA ASP A 38 4.59 11.58 -8.32
C ASP A 38 5.98 11.46 -7.70
N SER A 39 6.92 12.29 -8.15
CA SER A 39 8.28 12.32 -7.59
C SER A 39 8.34 12.79 -6.15
N ASP A 40 7.28 13.46 -5.66
CA ASP A 40 7.13 13.85 -4.26
C ASP A 40 6.73 12.67 -3.36
N GLY A 41 6.36 11.52 -3.93
CA GLY A 41 6.10 10.26 -3.23
C GLY A 41 7.37 9.62 -2.69
N ARG A 42 8.15 10.32 -1.88
CA ARG A 42 9.42 9.86 -1.33
C ARG A 42 9.67 10.33 0.11
N ILE A 43 10.56 9.63 0.80
CA ILE A 43 11.03 10.02 2.14
C ILE A 43 12.42 10.64 2.02
N ASP A 44 12.55 11.91 2.40
CA ASP A 44 13.81 12.68 2.32
C ASP A 44 14.66 12.59 3.60
N HIS A 45 14.02 12.29 4.73
CA HIS A 45 14.62 12.38 6.06
C HIS A 45 14.31 11.15 6.90
N TYR A 46 15.34 10.60 7.53
CA TYR A 46 15.28 9.36 8.32
C TYR A 46 15.87 9.59 9.70
N VAL A 47 15.29 8.95 10.72
CA VAL A 47 15.84 8.95 12.08
C VAL A 47 17.10 8.10 12.11
N GLY A 48 18.25 8.74 12.36
CA GLY A 48 19.55 8.11 12.57
C GLY A 48 19.99 8.13 14.04
N ARG A 49 21.19 7.62 14.30
CA ARG A 49 21.73 7.55 15.68
C ARG A 49 22.01 8.94 16.27
N ASP A 50 22.58 9.81 15.45
CA ASP A 50 23.12 11.11 15.87
C ASP A 50 22.24 12.28 15.39
N GLY A 51 21.05 11.99 14.84
CA GLY A 51 20.14 13.00 14.30
C GLY A 51 19.38 12.50 13.07
N VAL A 52 19.02 13.43 12.19
CA VAL A 52 18.32 13.15 10.94
C VAL A 52 19.34 12.87 9.83
N GLU A 53 19.15 11.77 9.11
CA GLU A 53 19.95 11.35 7.96
C GLU A 53 19.14 11.45 6.66
N THR A 54 19.81 11.52 5.51
CA THR A 54 19.16 11.58 4.18
C THR A 54 19.02 10.21 3.50
N THR A 55 19.46 9.14 4.17
CA THR A 55 19.33 7.76 3.66
C THR A 55 19.05 6.80 4.80
N LEU A 56 18.28 5.75 4.51
CA LEU A 56 17.96 4.69 5.46
C LEU A 56 19.00 3.55 5.37
N PRO A 57 19.63 3.13 6.48
CA PRO A 57 20.42 1.91 6.49
C PRO A 57 19.52 0.67 6.39
N VAL A 58 19.76 -0.16 5.38
CA VAL A 58 19.01 -1.39 5.11
C VAL A 58 19.92 -2.57 4.83
N HIS A 59 19.39 -3.76 5.01
CA HIS A 59 20.08 -4.99 4.62
C HIS A 59 20.08 -5.14 3.09
N GLY A 60 20.99 -5.96 2.56
CA GLY A 60 20.96 -6.32 1.14
C GLY A 60 19.69 -7.11 0.78
N TRP A 61 19.11 -6.79 -0.38
CA TRP A 61 17.99 -7.51 -0.97
C TRP A 61 18.37 -8.97 -1.29
N ARG A 62 17.45 -9.90 -1.03
CA ARG A 62 17.58 -11.32 -1.34
C ARG A 62 16.33 -11.76 -2.10
N ALA A 63 16.52 -12.34 -3.28
CA ALA A 63 15.40 -12.74 -4.13
C ALA A 63 14.58 -13.85 -3.45
N GLY A 64 13.25 -13.68 -3.43
CA GLY A 64 12.32 -14.62 -2.81
C GLY A 64 12.20 -14.50 -1.29
N GLU A 65 12.82 -13.50 -0.67
CA GLU A 65 12.61 -13.16 0.75
C GLU A 65 11.81 -11.87 0.86
N GLU A 66 10.76 -11.86 1.70
CA GLU A 66 10.02 -10.65 2.03
C GLU A 66 10.91 -9.64 2.75
N TYR A 67 10.73 -8.36 2.41
CA TYR A 67 11.46 -7.26 3.06
C TYR A 67 10.50 -6.20 3.60
N LEU A 68 9.83 -6.54 4.71
CA LEU A 68 8.92 -5.67 5.44
C LEU A 68 9.64 -4.51 6.18
N LEU A 69 9.07 -3.32 6.06
CA LEU A 69 9.44 -2.11 6.80
C LEU A 69 8.29 -1.71 7.73
N GLY A 70 8.61 -1.15 8.89
CA GLY A 70 7.66 -0.51 9.78
C GLY A 70 7.90 0.99 9.81
N ILE A 71 6.82 1.77 9.72
CA ILE A 71 6.80 3.21 9.96
C ILE A 71 6.10 3.44 11.29
N PHE A 72 6.81 4.05 12.24
CA PHE A 72 6.35 4.19 13.61
C PHE A 72 5.94 5.63 13.92
N MET A 73 5.26 5.82 15.05
CA MET A 73 4.79 7.13 15.52
C MET A 73 3.76 7.80 14.59
N VAL A 74 3.02 7.02 13.81
CA VAL A 74 1.99 7.48 12.86
C VAL A 74 0.59 7.61 13.47
N GLY A 75 0.43 7.44 14.79
CA GLY A 75 -0.88 7.33 15.45
C GLY A 75 -1.66 8.64 15.62
N ALA A 76 -1.09 9.79 15.26
CA ALA A 76 -1.75 11.09 15.35
C ALA A 76 -1.80 11.72 13.96
N TYR A 77 -2.95 12.31 13.61
CA TYR A 77 -3.24 13.00 12.33
C TYR A 77 -3.21 12.12 11.06
N GLN A 78 -2.30 11.16 10.94
CA GLN A 78 -2.01 10.49 9.67
C GLN A 78 -3.20 9.76 9.05
N GLU A 79 -3.98 9.05 9.87
CA GLU A 79 -5.11 8.25 9.37
C GLU A 79 -6.20 9.11 8.73
N ILE A 80 -6.55 10.25 9.35
CA ILE A 80 -7.67 11.08 8.88
C ILE A 80 -7.26 12.12 7.83
N LEU A 81 -5.97 12.46 7.73
CA LEU A 81 -5.45 13.44 6.78
C LEU A 81 -5.02 12.82 5.45
N GLY A 82 -5.05 11.49 5.33
CA GLY A 82 -4.69 10.79 4.10
C GLY A 82 -5.56 11.22 2.91
N ASP A 83 -4.93 11.26 1.73
CA ASP A 83 -5.63 11.48 0.46
C ASP A 83 -5.41 10.29 -0.49
N MET A 84 -6.33 10.18 -1.47
CA MET A 84 -6.35 9.10 -2.44
C MET A 84 -5.54 9.42 -3.71
N HIS A 85 -4.31 9.91 -3.56
CA HIS A 85 -3.41 10.16 -4.69
C HIS A 85 -3.28 8.91 -5.57
N ASN A 86 -3.42 9.06 -6.89
CA ASN A 86 -3.48 7.94 -7.86
C ASN A 86 -4.56 6.88 -7.60
N LEU A 87 -5.59 7.19 -6.80
CA LEU A 87 -6.58 6.21 -6.36
C LEU A 87 -5.94 5.04 -5.60
N PHE A 88 -4.92 5.29 -4.79
CA PHE A 88 -4.59 4.42 -3.67
C PHE A 88 -5.46 4.83 -2.49
N GLY A 89 -6.31 3.92 -2.01
CA GLY A 89 -7.26 4.22 -0.94
C GLY A 89 -6.74 3.79 0.42
N ASP A 90 -7.65 3.71 1.39
CA ASP A 90 -7.31 3.35 2.77
C ASP A 90 -6.59 1.99 2.86
N THR A 91 -5.66 1.88 3.81
CA THR A 91 -4.95 0.63 4.05
C THR A 91 -5.75 -0.32 4.93
N ASP A 92 -5.50 -1.64 4.82
CA ASP A 92 -5.96 -2.59 5.84
C ASP A 92 -5.49 -2.14 7.23
N SER A 93 -6.38 -2.19 8.23
CA SER A 93 -6.06 -1.84 9.62
C SER A 93 -6.64 -2.87 10.60
N VAL A 94 -5.96 -3.03 11.73
CA VAL A 94 -6.33 -4.03 12.76
C VAL A 94 -5.80 -3.60 14.12
N ASN A 95 -6.56 -3.93 15.17
CA ASN A 95 -6.10 -3.79 16.55
C ASN A 95 -5.43 -5.08 17.00
N VAL A 96 -4.19 -4.97 17.50
CA VAL A 96 -3.46 -6.09 18.11
C VAL A 96 -3.57 -5.98 19.63
N VAL A 97 -4.24 -6.93 20.28
CA VAL A 97 -4.47 -6.92 21.73
C VAL A 97 -3.59 -7.98 22.38
N LEU A 98 -2.80 -7.58 23.38
CA LEU A 98 -1.96 -8.47 24.17
C LEU A 98 -2.73 -8.98 25.39
N ASN A 99 -2.82 -10.30 25.53
CA ASN A 99 -3.45 -10.96 26.67
C ASN A 99 -2.50 -11.04 27.87
N ALA A 100 -3.07 -11.22 29.06
CA ALA A 100 -2.31 -11.32 30.30
C ALA A 100 -1.32 -12.52 30.33
N ASP A 101 -1.57 -13.55 29.53
CA ASP A 101 -0.71 -14.74 29.39
C ASP A 101 0.42 -14.56 28.35
N GLY A 102 0.51 -13.38 27.72
CA GLY A 102 1.50 -13.06 26.69
C GLY A 102 1.12 -13.51 25.27
N SER A 103 -0.02 -14.16 25.08
CA SER A 103 -0.59 -14.37 23.74
C SER A 103 -1.17 -13.07 23.19
N PHE A 104 -1.45 -13.00 21.89
CA PHE A 104 -2.17 -11.88 21.29
C PHE A 104 -3.31 -12.36 20.42
N HIS A 105 -4.29 -11.49 20.20
CA HIS A 105 -5.35 -11.68 19.23
C HIS A 105 -5.63 -10.38 18.45
N LEU A 106 -6.33 -10.53 17.33
CA LEU A 106 -6.70 -9.44 16.45
C LEU A 106 -8.15 -9.05 16.68
N GLU A 107 -8.41 -7.76 16.81
CA GLU A 107 -9.75 -7.17 16.92
C GLU A 107 -9.94 -6.05 15.90
N SER A 108 -11.19 -5.67 15.64
CA SER A 108 -11.56 -4.53 14.78
C SER A 108 -10.80 -4.50 13.45
N THR A 109 -10.83 -5.60 12.70
CA THR A 109 -10.23 -5.62 11.36
C THR A 109 -11.04 -4.75 10.41
N HIS A 110 -10.41 -3.76 9.82
CA HIS A 110 -10.96 -2.95 8.73
C HIS A 110 -10.20 -3.28 7.46
N ARG A 111 -10.94 -3.65 6.42
CA ARG A 111 -10.38 -3.84 5.10
C ARG A 111 -10.24 -2.48 4.43
N GLY A 112 -9.09 -2.26 3.82
CA GLY A 112 -8.82 -1.08 3.02
C GLY A 112 -9.63 -1.06 1.73
N ASP A 113 -9.48 0.01 0.98
CA ASP A 113 -10.32 0.26 -0.18
C ASP A 113 -10.00 -0.66 -1.35
N THR A 114 -11.07 -1.03 -2.05
CA THR A 114 -11.04 -1.75 -3.32
C THR A 114 -11.18 -0.81 -4.50
N VAL A 115 -10.72 -1.23 -5.68
CA VAL A 115 -10.74 -0.41 -6.91
C VAL A 115 -12.17 0.05 -7.25
N ASP A 116 -13.17 -0.81 -7.12
CA ASP A 116 -14.57 -0.47 -7.36
C ASP A 116 -15.12 0.54 -6.35
N GLY A 117 -14.69 0.47 -5.09
CA GLY A 117 -14.99 1.47 -4.07
C GLY A 117 -14.50 2.85 -4.47
N LEU A 118 -13.24 2.95 -4.91
CA LEU A 118 -12.67 4.22 -5.37
C LEU A 118 -13.28 4.73 -6.67
N LEU A 119 -13.62 3.84 -7.60
CA LEU A 119 -14.34 4.21 -8.81
C LEU A 119 -15.71 4.84 -8.48
N ARG A 120 -16.42 4.32 -7.48
CA ARG A 120 -17.67 4.95 -7.02
C ARG A 120 -17.42 6.32 -6.40
N TYR A 121 -16.33 6.48 -5.64
CA TYR A 121 -15.94 7.78 -5.07
C TYR A 121 -15.77 8.85 -6.17
N VAL A 122 -15.12 8.51 -7.29
CA VAL A 122 -15.01 9.40 -8.46
C VAL A 122 -16.21 9.34 -9.42
N SER A 123 -17.39 8.94 -8.92
CA SER A 123 -18.68 8.96 -9.64
C SER A 123 -18.79 8.02 -10.85
N PHE A 124 -17.97 6.97 -10.91
CA PHE A 124 -18.17 5.87 -11.84
C PHE A 124 -19.09 4.81 -11.26
N THR A 125 -19.74 4.05 -12.14
CA THR A 125 -20.55 2.88 -11.78
C THR A 125 -19.83 1.62 -12.28
N PRO A 126 -19.11 0.88 -11.41
CA PRO A 126 -18.38 -0.34 -11.77
C PRO A 126 -19.19 -1.35 -12.57
N GLU A 127 -20.49 -1.47 -12.29
CA GLU A 127 -21.41 -2.36 -13.02
C GLU A 127 -21.53 -1.98 -14.50
N VAL A 128 -21.64 -0.67 -14.78
CA VAL A 128 -21.72 -0.15 -16.15
C VAL A 128 -20.40 -0.36 -16.89
N LEU A 129 -19.27 -0.19 -16.21
CA LEU A 129 -17.94 -0.48 -16.77
C LEU A 129 -17.81 -1.96 -17.14
N MET A 130 -18.26 -2.85 -16.24
CA MET A 130 -18.22 -4.29 -16.47
C MET A 130 -19.16 -4.72 -17.61
N GLU A 131 -20.35 -4.14 -17.71
CA GLU A 131 -21.27 -4.40 -18.83
C GLU A 131 -20.69 -3.95 -20.17
N ALA A 132 -20.13 -2.74 -20.22
CA ALA A 132 -19.45 -2.22 -21.41
C ALA A 132 -18.26 -3.11 -21.82
N TYR A 133 -17.51 -3.63 -20.85
CA TYR A 133 -16.41 -4.55 -21.11
C TYR A 133 -16.89 -5.91 -21.63
N ARG A 134 -17.97 -6.46 -21.06
CA ARG A 134 -18.60 -7.70 -21.56
C ARG A 134 -19.02 -7.55 -23.02
N ALA A 135 -19.63 -6.42 -23.40
CA ALA A 135 -20.00 -6.16 -24.78
C ALA A 135 -18.78 -6.12 -25.72
N LYS A 136 -17.68 -5.49 -25.31
CA LYS A 136 -16.42 -5.45 -26.08
C LYS A 136 -15.80 -6.83 -26.25
N VAL A 137 -15.75 -7.64 -25.18
CA VAL A 137 -15.21 -9.00 -25.23
C VAL A 137 -16.07 -9.89 -26.13
N ALA A 138 -17.40 -9.78 -26.06
CA ALA A 138 -18.32 -10.55 -26.91
C ALA A 138 -18.16 -10.21 -28.40
N ALA A 139 -17.87 -8.95 -28.72
CA ALA A 139 -17.65 -8.48 -30.10
C ALA A 139 -16.23 -8.75 -30.65
N SER A 140 -15.33 -9.32 -29.84
CA SER A 140 -13.94 -9.59 -30.24
C SER A 140 -13.80 -10.95 -30.95
N ASP A 141 -12.74 -11.10 -31.75
CA ASP A 141 -12.37 -12.37 -32.40
C ASP A 141 -11.66 -13.35 -31.46
N LEU A 142 -11.69 -13.11 -30.15
CA LEU A 142 -11.08 -13.98 -29.15
C LEU A 142 -11.82 -15.32 -29.02
N ASP A 143 -11.07 -16.37 -28.74
CA ASP A 143 -11.62 -17.67 -28.40
C ASP A 143 -12.26 -17.66 -26.99
N GLU A 144 -13.14 -18.62 -26.74
CA GLU A 144 -13.91 -18.69 -25.49
C GLU A 144 -13.02 -18.75 -24.23
N PRO A 145 -11.90 -19.50 -24.20
CA PRO A 145 -10.96 -19.46 -23.08
C PRO A 145 -10.36 -18.06 -22.84
N SER A 146 -9.96 -17.34 -23.89
CA SER A 146 -9.41 -15.99 -23.72
C SER A 146 -10.47 -15.00 -23.29
N ARG A 147 -11.69 -15.07 -23.83
CA ARG A 147 -12.82 -14.22 -23.39
C ARG A 147 -13.07 -14.38 -21.90
N LYS A 148 -13.17 -15.62 -21.42
CA LYS A 148 -13.32 -15.91 -19.99
C LYS A 148 -12.16 -15.36 -19.16
N ARG A 149 -10.92 -15.54 -19.62
CA ARG A 149 -9.72 -15.02 -18.95
C ARG A 149 -9.78 -13.50 -18.78
N PHE A 150 -10.11 -12.75 -19.83
CA PHE A 150 -10.19 -11.29 -19.78
C PHE A 150 -11.34 -10.79 -18.87
N LEU A 151 -12.51 -11.43 -18.94
CA LEU A 151 -13.64 -11.07 -18.08
C LEU A 151 -13.31 -11.30 -16.61
N ASN A 152 -12.66 -12.42 -16.28
CA ASN A 152 -12.22 -12.69 -14.92
C ASN A 152 -11.16 -11.68 -14.48
N ALA A 153 -10.13 -11.44 -15.30
CA ALA A 153 -9.08 -10.49 -14.95
C ALA A 153 -9.61 -9.08 -14.64
N LEU A 154 -10.59 -8.57 -15.39
CA LEU A 154 -11.20 -7.28 -15.07
C LEU A 154 -12.05 -7.36 -13.80
N ALA A 155 -12.84 -8.41 -13.61
CA ALA A 155 -13.67 -8.56 -12.42
C ALA A 155 -12.83 -8.65 -11.13
N ASP A 156 -11.75 -9.43 -11.19
CA ASP A 156 -10.78 -9.59 -10.10
C ASP A 156 -10.09 -8.24 -9.84
N GLY A 157 -9.63 -7.54 -10.89
CA GLY A 157 -9.01 -6.21 -10.75
C GLY A 157 -9.95 -5.13 -10.20
N LEU A 158 -11.26 -5.17 -10.52
CA LEU A 158 -12.23 -4.21 -10.00
C LEU A 158 -12.52 -4.45 -8.51
N THR A 159 -12.54 -5.70 -8.06
CA THR A 159 -12.83 -6.04 -6.66
C THR A 159 -11.56 -6.20 -5.80
N GLY A 160 -10.40 -6.09 -6.46
CA GLY A 160 -9.09 -6.19 -5.84
C GLY A 160 -8.77 -4.99 -4.96
N TYR A 161 -7.79 -5.21 -4.09
CA TYR A 161 -7.21 -4.17 -3.25
C TYR A 161 -6.51 -3.12 -4.12
N THR A 162 -6.48 -1.86 -3.67
CA THR A 162 -5.94 -0.76 -4.48
C THR A 162 -4.41 -0.78 -4.60
N TYR A 163 -3.72 -1.56 -3.76
CA TYR A 163 -2.27 -1.73 -3.78
C TYR A 163 -1.84 -2.91 -4.65
N LEU A 164 -0.54 -2.94 -5.00
CA LEU A 164 0.02 -3.95 -5.90
C LEU A 164 0.19 -5.31 -5.23
N GLU A 165 0.16 -6.36 -6.06
CA GLU A 165 0.51 -7.75 -5.69
C GLU A 165 2.00 -8.03 -6.02
N GLU A 166 2.61 -9.01 -5.33
CA GLU A 166 3.99 -9.49 -5.59
C GLU A 166 4.10 -10.44 -6.79
#